data_AF-A0A955YBN4-F1
#
_entry.id   AF-A0A955YBN4-F1
#
_cell.length_a   1.000
_cell.length_b   1.000
_cell.length_c   1.000
_cell.angle_alpha   90.00
_cell.angle_beta   90.00
_cell.angle_gamma   90.00
#
_symmetry.space_group_name_H-M   'P 1'
#
loop_
_entity.id
_entity.type
_entity.pdbx_description
1 polymer ?
#
loop_
_entity_poly.entity_id
_entity_poly.type
_entity_poly.pdbx_seq_one_letter_code
_entity_poly.pdbx_strand_id
1 'polypeptide(L)' 'MSLEQGFKDALACWASGVCVVTTKSADGLMYGLTVSSFSSLSLDPPLILVCIDNRNRFPGM' A
#
# COMPACT_ATOMS: atom_id res chain seq x y z
N MET A 1 -4.35 13.43 23.53
CA MET A 1 -4.34 12.63 22.29
C MET A 1 -3.04 11.83 22.24
N SER A 2 -3.05 10.56 21.88
CA SER A 2 -1.80 9.80 21.75
C SER A 2 -1.00 10.27 20.53
N LEU A 3 0.33 10.15 20.56
CA LEU A 3 1.19 10.48 19.42
C LEU A 3 0.80 9.71 18.15
N GLU A 4 0.47 8.42 18.31
CA GLU A 4 0.02 7.56 17.21
C GLU A 4 -1.27 8.06 16.57
N GLN A 5 -2.25 8.47 17.37
CA GLN A 5 -3.51 8.99 16.84
C GLN A 5 -3.28 10.33 16.15
N GLY A 6 -2.47 11.22 16.75
CA GLY A 6 -2.12 12.50 16.14
C GLY A 6 -1.43 12.35 14.78
N PHE A 7 -0.53 11.36 14.65
CA PHE A 7 0.12 11.04 13.38
C PHE A 7 -0.87 10.54 12.32
N LYS A 8 -1.78 9.63 12.68
CA LYS A 8 -2.82 9.13 11.77
C LYS A 8 -3.74 10.25 11.29
N ASP A 9 -4.16 11.13 12.19
CA ASP A 9 -5.08 12.21 11.87
C ASP A 9 -4.43 13.25 10.94
N ALA A 10 -3.15 13.57 11.17
CA ALA A 10 -2.39 14.44 10.27
C ALA A 10 -2.27 13.84 8.85
N LEU A 11 -2.00 12.54 8.73
CA LEU A 11 -1.92 11.86 7.43
C LEU A 11 -3.28 11.70 6.75
N ALA A 12 -4.37 11.57 7.51
CA ALA A 12 -5.72 11.49 6.96
C ALA A 12 -6.16 12.76 6.21
N CYS A 13 -5.52 13.91 6.50
CA CYS A 13 -5.74 15.15 5.76
C CYS A 13 -5.16 15.15 4.34
N TRP A 14 -4.26 14.22 4.00
CA TRP A 14 -3.72 14.07 2.65
C TRP A 14 -4.64 13.17 1.82
N ALA A 15 -5.48 13.77 0.98
CA ALA A 15 -6.37 13.03 0.11
C ALA A 15 -5.58 12.22 -0.93
N SER A 16 -5.88 10.92 -1.04
CA SER A 16 -5.31 10.04 -2.06
C SER A 16 -6.38 9.18 -2.71
N GLY A 17 -6.03 8.60 -3.87
CA GLY A 17 -6.85 7.56 -4.49
C GLY A 17 -6.83 6.27 -3.68
N VAL A 18 -7.81 5.40 -3.95
CA VAL A 18 -7.85 4.04 -3.41
C VAL A 18 -7.78 3.06 -4.58
N CYS A 19 -6.87 2.08 -4.49
CA CYS A 19 -6.78 1.00 -5.46
C CYS A 19 -6.63 -0.36 -4.77
N VAL A 20 -6.82 -1.43 -5.53
CA VAL A 20 -6.53 -2.80 -5.09
C VAL A 20 -5.26 -3.25 -5.79
N VAL A 21 -4.21 -3.53 -5.01
CA VAL A 21 -2.99 -4.19 -5.49
C VAL A 21 -3.23 -5.69 -5.46
N THR A 22 -2.97 -6.38 -6.56
CA THR A 22 -3.12 -7.83 -6.67
C THR A 22 -1.80 -8.49 -6.99
N THR A 23 -1.62 -9.72 -6.52
CA THR A 23 -0.49 -10.57 -6.89
C THR A 23 -0.92 -12.03 -6.91
N LYS A 24 -0.09 -12.87 -7.53
CA LYS A 24 -0.25 -14.31 -7.55
C LYS A 24 0.99 -14.92 -6.89
N SER A 25 0.80 -15.74 -5.87
CA SER A 25 1.88 -16.48 -5.23
C SER A 25 2.40 -17.62 -6.10
N ALA A 26 3.54 -18.18 -5.70
CA ALA A 26 4.17 -19.29 -6.40
C ALA A 26 3.30 -20.56 -6.47
N ASP A 27 2.47 -20.81 -5.44
CA ASP A 27 1.50 -21.92 -5.41
C ASP A 27 0.21 -21.63 -6.20
N GLY A 28 0.11 -20.43 -6.78
CA GLY A 28 -0.97 -20.04 -7.68
C GLY A 28 -2.18 -19.39 -7.01
N LEU A 29 -2.15 -19.18 -5.69
CA LEU A 29 -3.17 -18.42 -4.98
C LEU A 29 -3.15 -16.94 -5.36
N MET A 30 -4.34 -16.35 -5.42
CA MET A 30 -4.53 -14.94 -5.74
C MET A 30 -4.70 -14.13 -4.45
N TYR A 31 -4.04 -12.98 -4.44
CA TYR A 31 -3.94 -12.11 -3.29
C TYR A 31 -4.31 -10.68 -3.68
N GLY A 32 -4.98 -9.97 -2.77
CA GLY A 32 -5.42 -8.59 -3.00
C GLY A 32 -5.34 -7.75 -1.72
N LEU A 33 -4.90 -6.50 -1.86
CA LEU A 33 -4.85 -5.52 -0.77
C LEU A 33 -5.40 -4.18 -1.25
N THR A 34 -6.36 -3.63 -0.51
CA THR A 34 -6.80 -2.24 -0.67
C THR A 34 -5.72 -1.31 -0.12
N VAL A 35 -5.22 -0.40 -0.94
CA VAL A 35 -4.19 0.57 -0.55
C VAL A 35 -4.59 1.99 -0.93
N SER A 36 -4.20 2.93 -0.08
CA SER A 36 -4.24 4.38 -0.35
C SER A 36 -2.83 4.98 -0.49
N SER A 37 -1.79 4.15 -0.41
CA SER A 37 -0.36 4.51 -0.46
C SER A 37 0.24 4.51 -1.88
N PHE A 38 -0.60 4.35 -2.91
CA PHE A 38 -0.17 4.34 -4.30
C PHE A 38 0.41 5.69 -4.73
N SER A 39 1.58 5.67 -5.35
CA SER A 39 2.19 6.85 -5.96
C SER A 39 2.94 6.51 -7.24
N SER A 40 2.91 7.43 -8.21
CA SER A 40 3.80 7.41 -9.38
C SER A 40 5.21 7.75 -8.93
N LEU A 41 6.20 6.91 -9.28
CA LEU A 41 7.59 7.07 -8.86
C LEU A 41 8.48 7.63 -9.97
N SER A 42 8.37 7.08 -11.19
CA SER A 42 9.17 7.50 -12.33
C SER A 42 8.41 7.29 -13.64
N LEU A 43 8.72 8.10 -14.65
CA LEU A 43 8.22 7.93 -16.02
C LEU A 43 9.19 7.11 -16.88
N ASP A 44 10.50 7.29 -16.67
CA ASP A 44 11.54 6.56 -17.40
C ASP A 44 12.62 6.02 -16.43
N PRO A 45 12.62 4.70 -16.13
CA PRO A 45 11.60 3.73 -16.53
C PRO A 45 10.26 4.01 -15.82
N PRO A 46 9.12 3.52 -16.36
CA PRO A 46 7.82 3.70 -15.73
C PRO A 46 7.73 2.88 -14.43
N LEU A 47 7.65 3.57 -13.30
CA LEU A 47 7.65 2.96 -11.96
C LEU A 47 6.53 3.52 -11.09
N ILE A 48 5.99 2.65 -10.22
CA ILE A 48 5.07 3.00 -9.14
C ILE A 48 5.61 2.51 -7.80
N LEU A 49 5.09 3.07 -6.72
CA LEU A 49 5.37 2.67 -5.34
C LEU A 49 4.06 2.40 -4.61
N VAL A 50 4.06 1.36 -3.77
CA VAL A 50 3.05 1.11 -2.74
C VAL A 50 3.76 0.73 -1.44
N CYS A 51 3.22 1.18 -0.30
CA CYS A 51 3.70 0.79 1.03
C CYS A 51 2.74 -0.23 1.64
N ILE A 52 3.26 -1.36 2.12
CA ILE A 52 2.48 -2.46 2.69
C ILE A 52 3.00 -2.77 4.10
N ASP A 53 2.09 -2.98 5.05
CA ASP A 53 2.44 -3.39 6.44
C ASP A 53 3.03 -4.81 6.45
N ASN A 54 4.13 -5.03 7.17
CA ASN A 54 4.74 -6.36 7.34
C ASN A 54 3.82 -7.39 8.01
N ARG A 55 2.74 -6.95 8.66
CA ARG A 55 1.69 -7.81 9.22
C ARG A 55 0.63 -8.24 8.20
N ASN A 56 0.87 -7.98 6.91
CA ASN A 56 0.00 -8.42 5.83
C ASN A 56 -0.04 -9.97 5.73
N ARG A 57 -0.98 -10.49 4.93
CA ARG A 57 -1.20 -11.95 4.77
C ARG A 57 -0.55 -12.53 3.52
N PHE A 58 0.33 -11.80 2.84
CA PHE A 58 1.05 -12.29 1.66
C PHE A 58 2.25 -13.14 2.11
N PRO A 59 2.30 -14.41 1.71
CA PRO A 59 3.43 -15.26 2.05
C PRO A 59 4.67 -14.84 1.25
N GLY A 60 5.78 -14.59 1.95
CA GLY A 60 7.10 -14.37 1.34
C GLY A 60 7.38 -12.96 0.81
N MET A 61 6.66 -11.95 1.29
CA MET A 61 6.98 -10.53 1.08
C MET A 61 7.77 -9.96 2.26
#